data_AF-A0A971FAL9-F1
#
_entry.id   AF-A0A971FAL9-F1
#
_cell.length_a   1.000
_cell.length_b   1.000
_cell.length_c   1.000
_cell.angle_alpha   90.00
_cell.angle_beta   90.00
_cell.angle_gamma   90.00
#
_symmetry.space_group_name_H-M   'P 1'
#
loop_
_entity.id
_entity.type
_entity.pdbx_description
1 polymer ?
#
loop_
_entity_poly.entity_id
_entity_poly.type
_entity_poly.pdbx_seq_one_letter_code
_entity_poly.pdbx_strand_id
1 'polypeptide(L)'
;MLSFLKVKCPHCGAEGHLVAPPVGAIVVGECPKCAEMVVLFGGEVLPLEKARMTPGSEEARRHLMDVIARRLWGRIKQDFPEKAAGKSPELSSPPGNAPHFMSDGPPSPEPGAHAPRSERPRPEAPRAEKRRPAPEGGGGRFKGRGLITREEMEHYARVELDLLDDKEFFKATFG
;
A
#
# COMPACT_ATOMS: atom_id res chain seq x y z
N MET A 1 23.80 6.96 -12.66
CA MET A 1 23.29 8.19 -13.30
C MET A 1 22.37 8.86 -12.30
N LEU A 2 22.60 10.12 -11.95
CA LEU A 2 21.73 10.86 -11.03
C LEU A 2 20.55 11.42 -11.84
N SER A 3 19.33 11.06 -11.47
CA SER A 3 18.12 11.61 -12.06
C SER A 3 17.76 12.92 -11.34
N PHE A 4 17.51 13.98 -12.10
CA PHE A 4 17.09 15.28 -11.56
C PHE A 4 15.62 15.53 -11.87
N LEU A 5 14.88 16.07 -10.90
CA LEU A 5 13.51 16.54 -11.04
C LEU A 5 13.49 18.07 -11.03
N LYS A 6 12.91 18.67 -12.07
CA LYS A 6 12.60 20.09 -12.09
C LYS A 6 11.27 20.31 -11.38
N VAL A 7 11.26 21.15 -10.36
CA VAL A 7 10.08 21.41 -9.52
C VAL A 7 9.79 22.90 -9.45
N LYS A 8 8.51 23.26 -9.22
CA LYS A 8 8.06 24.63 -9.05
C LYS A 8 7.30 24.77 -7.73
N CYS A 9 7.65 25.77 -6.93
CA CYS A 9 6.95 26.06 -5.69
C CYS A 9 5.53 26.58 -5.99
N PRO A 10 4.47 26.02 -5.37
CA PRO A 10 3.10 26.48 -5.58
C PRO A 10 2.81 27.86 -4.96
N HIS A 11 3.61 28.30 -3.99
CA HIS A 11 3.39 29.56 -3.26
C HIS A 11 3.99 30.78 -3.96
N CYS A 12 5.26 30.70 -4.37
CA CYS A 12 5.98 31.82 -4.99
C CYS A 12 6.37 31.60 -6.46
N GLY A 13 6.12 30.41 -7.01
CA GLY A 13 6.48 30.07 -8.39
C GLY A 13 7.97 29.84 -8.63
N ALA A 14 8.81 29.82 -7.59
CA ALA A 14 10.23 29.54 -7.69
C ALA A 14 10.50 28.16 -8.31
N GLU A 15 11.39 28.10 -9.29
CA GLU A 15 11.85 26.84 -9.87
C GLU A 15 13.11 26.33 -9.16
N GLY A 16 13.21 25.02 -9.00
CA GLY A 16 14.36 24.35 -8.39
C GLY A 16 14.61 23.00 -9.04
N HIS A 17 15.81 22.46 -8.82
CA HIS A 17 16.20 21.12 -9.25
C HIS A 17 16.52 20.30 -8.01
N LEU A 18 15.94 19.10 -7.92
CA LEU A 18 16.17 18.16 -6.83
C LEU A 18 16.68 16.84 -7.39
N VAL A 19 17.55 16.17 -6.66
CA VAL A 19 17.89 14.78 -6.96
C VAL A 19 16.64 13.95 -6.71
N ALA A 20 16.27 13.11 -7.67
CA ALA A 20 15.07 12.29 -7.60
C ALA A 20 15.12 11.40 -6.35
N PRO A 21 14.16 11.55 -5.41
CA PRO A 21 14.07 10.65 -4.28
C PRO A 21 13.80 9.21 -4.73
N PRO A 22 14.08 8.20 -3.89
CA PRO A 22 13.64 6.83 -4.13
C PRO A 22 12.11 6.76 -4.36
N VAL A 23 11.67 5.75 -5.10
CA VAL A 23 10.25 5.53 -5.34
C VAL A 23 9.52 5.37 -4.00
N GLY A 24 8.42 6.11 -3.85
CA GLY A 24 7.61 6.12 -2.61
C GLY A 24 8.11 7.07 -1.52
N ALA A 25 9.25 7.74 -1.69
CA ALA A 25 9.71 8.74 -0.73
C ALA A 25 8.84 10.01 -0.77
N ILE A 26 8.57 10.55 0.42
CA ILE A 26 7.88 11.82 0.64
C ILE A 26 8.89 12.79 1.23
N VAL A 27 9.12 13.93 0.58
CA VAL A 27 10.04 14.96 1.09
C VAL A 27 9.23 16.15 1.56
N VAL A 28 9.30 16.46 2.85
CA VAL A 28 8.63 17.61 3.46
C VAL A 28 9.70 18.66 3.80
N GLY A 29 9.47 19.91 3.41
CA GLY A 29 10.41 20.99 3.71
C GLY A 29 9.87 22.37 3.36
N GLU A 30 10.66 23.40 3.66
CA GLU A 30 10.34 24.78 3.36
C GLU A 30 10.88 25.19 1.98
N CYS A 31 10.16 26.08 1.29
CA CYS A 31 10.68 26.71 0.09
C CYS A 31 11.80 27.70 0.45
N PRO A 32 12.99 27.64 -0.17
CA PRO A 32 14.10 28.54 0.14
C PRO A 32 13.85 30.00 -0.23
N LYS A 33 12.81 30.29 -1.04
CA LYS A 33 12.48 31.67 -1.45
C LYS A 33 11.41 32.34 -0.59
N CYS A 34 10.39 31.60 -0.15
CA CYS A 34 9.26 32.15 0.61
C CYS A 34 9.06 31.55 2.00
N ALA A 35 9.89 30.58 2.41
CA ALA A 35 9.82 29.88 3.70
C ALA A 35 8.47 29.19 4.01
N GLU A 36 7.64 28.99 2.98
CA GLU A 36 6.38 28.26 3.08
C GLU A 36 6.61 26.75 3.01
N MET A 37 5.80 26.00 3.76
CA MET A 37 5.87 24.55 3.81
C MET A 37 5.33 23.93 2.53
N VAL A 38 6.07 22.94 2.03
CA VAL A 38 5.72 22.17 0.83
C VAL A 38 6.06 20.70 1.01
N VAL A 39 5.39 19.84 0.26
CA VAL A 39 5.74 18.42 0.14
C VAL A 39 6.00 18.05 -1.32
N LEU A 40 7.10 17.36 -1.59
CA LEU A 40 7.35 16.72 -2.86
C LEU A 40 6.83 15.28 -2.81
N PHE A 41 5.87 14.98 -3.67
CA PHE A 41 5.28 13.65 -3.81
C PHE A 41 5.06 13.32 -5.29
N GLY A 42 5.57 12.19 -5.76
CA GLY A 42 5.36 11.74 -7.14
C GLY A 42 5.89 12.71 -8.21
N GLY A 43 6.96 13.46 -7.90
CA GLY A 43 7.55 14.46 -8.79
C GLY A 43 6.84 15.82 -8.79
N GLU A 44 5.81 16.01 -7.96
CA GLU A 44 5.07 17.27 -7.85
C GLU A 44 5.19 17.88 -6.46
N VAL A 45 5.20 19.21 -6.41
CA VAL A 45 5.26 19.97 -5.16
C VAL A 45 3.84 20.40 -4.79
N LEU A 46 3.38 19.96 -3.63
CA LEU A 46 2.08 20.29 -3.07
C LEU A 46 2.25 21.28 -1.91
N PRO A 47 1.33 22.26 -1.76
CA PRO A 47 1.38 23.20 -0.65
C PRO A 47 0.99 22.50 0.66
N LEU A 48 1.66 22.86 1.74
CA LEU A 48 1.29 22.48 3.10
C LEU A 48 0.95 23.73 3.92
N GLU A 49 0.10 23.57 4.92
CA GLU A 49 -0.27 24.65 5.83
C GLU A 49 0.69 24.61 7.02
N LYS A 50 1.58 25.61 7.12
CA LYS A 50 2.61 25.67 8.16
C LYS A 50 2.03 25.60 9.58
N ALA A 51 0.85 26.19 9.79
CA ALA A 51 0.14 26.17 11.07
C ALA A 51 -0.25 24.76 11.55
N ARG A 52 -0.43 23.81 10.63
CA ARG A 52 -0.83 22.42 10.92
C ARG A 52 0.35 21.45 10.98
N MET A 53 1.53 21.86 10.50
CA MET A 53 2.71 21.02 10.34
C MET A 53 3.61 21.05 11.58
N THR A 54 3.07 20.74 12.75
CA THR A 54 3.88 20.57 13.96
C THR A 54 4.58 19.20 13.94
N PRO A 55 5.91 19.14 14.06
CA PRO A 55 6.64 17.86 14.05
C PRO A 55 6.10 16.89 15.10
N GLY A 56 5.77 15.67 14.67
CA GLY A 56 5.26 14.62 15.55
C GLY A 56 3.79 14.75 15.95
N SER A 57 3.06 15.79 15.51
CA SER A 57 1.63 15.89 15.80
C SER A 57 0.81 14.97 14.89
N GLU A 58 -0.27 14.42 15.44
CA GLU A 58 -1.21 13.60 14.69
C GLU A 58 -1.96 14.44 13.63
N GLU A 59 -2.18 15.72 13.94
CA GLU A 59 -2.74 16.72 13.02
C GLU A 59 -1.86 16.92 11.78
N ALA A 60 -0.54 17.02 11.94
CA ALA A 60 0.39 17.15 10.82
C ALA A 60 0.32 15.93 9.90
N ARG A 61 0.24 14.72 10.49
CA ARG A 61 0.07 13.48 9.73
C ARG A 61 -1.26 13.46 8.97
N ARG A 62 -2.37 13.83 9.62
CA ARG A 62 -3.69 13.92 8.96
C ARG A 62 -3.66 14.91 7.81
N HIS A 63 -3.15 16.12 8.04
CA HIS A 63 -3.07 17.16 7.02
C HIS A 63 -2.24 16.73 5.80
N LEU A 64 -1.06 16.12 6.05
CA LEU A 64 -0.20 15.60 5.00
C LEU A 64 -0.92 14.53 4.15
N MET A 65 -1.58 13.58 4.82
CA MET A 65 -2.31 12.52 4.13
C MET A 65 -3.51 13.07 3.35
N ASP A 66 -4.23 14.05 3.88
CA ASP A 66 -5.34 14.71 3.19
C ASP A 66 -4.90 15.46 1.93
N VAL A 67 -3.74 16.14 1.97
CA VAL A 67 -3.16 16.83 0.80
C VAL A 67 -2.77 15.81 -0.28
N ILE A 68 -2.10 14.71 0.12
CA ILE A 68 -1.69 13.66 -0.81
C ILE A 68 -2.91 12.92 -1.40
N ALA A 69 -3.87 12.53 -0.56
CA ALA A 69 -5.08 11.84 -0.97
C ALA A 69 -5.88 12.68 -1.97
N ARG A 70 -6.11 13.97 -1.68
CA ARG A 70 -6.76 14.90 -2.62
C ARG A 70 -6.06 14.94 -3.97
N ARG A 71 -4.72 14.93 -3.98
CA ARG A 71 -3.96 14.93 -5.23
C ARG A 71 -4.11 13.61 -6.01
N LEU A 72 -4.00 12.48 -5.32
CA LEU A 72 -4.16 11.15 -5.93
C LEU A 72 -5.55 10.99 -6.55
N TRP A 73 -6.61 11.36 -5.81
CA TRP A 73 -7.98 11.31 -6.33
C TRP A 73 -8.18 12.22 -7.54
N GLY A 74 -7.53 13.39 -7.58
CA GLY A 74 -7.54 14.28 -8.74
C GLY A 74 -6.93 13.62 -9.98
N ARG A 75 -5.80 12.92 -9.84
CA ARG A 75 -5.17 12.19 -10.96
C ARG A 75 -6.00 10.99 -11.41
N ILE A 76 -6.51 10.19 -10.48
CA ILE A 76 -7.36 9.03 -10.80
C ILE A 76 -8.57 9.48 -11.63
N LYS A 77 -9.25 10.56 -11.25
CA LYS A 77 -10.39 11.09 -12.03
C LYS A 77 -10.02 11.57 -13.42
N GLN A 78 -8.80 12.07 -13.60
CA GLN A 78 -8.30 12.55 -14.89
C GLN A 78 -7.93 11.39 -15.83
N ASP A 79 -7.32 10.34 -15.29
CA ASP A 79 -6.85 9.19 -16.06
C ASP A 79 -7.98 8.18 -16.34
N PHE A 80 -8.96 8.12 -15.44
CA PHE A 80 -10.16 7.32 -15.57
C PHE A 80 -11.38 8.26 -15.61
N PRO A 81 -11.56 9.04 -16.68
CA PRO A 81 -12.82 9.73 -16.88
C PRO A 81 -13.87 8.63 -17.01
N GLU A 82 -14.71 8.46 -15.99
CA GLU A 82 -15.93 7.69 -16.13
C GLU A 82 -16.58 8.18 -17.42
N LYS A 83 -16.76 7.27 -18.38
CA LYS A 83 -17.57 7.50 -19.58
C LYS A 83 -19.02 7.70 -19.12
N ALA A 84 -19.29 8.81 -18.47
CA ALA A 84 -20.62 9.25 -18.12
C ALA A 84 -21.28 9.74 -19.41
N ALA A 85 -22.21 8.93 -19.91
CA ALA A 85 -23.34 9.25 -20.81
C ALA A 85 -23.45 8.32 -22.03
N GLY A 86 -23.58 7.02 -21.77
CA GLY A 86 -24.23 6.09 -22.70
C GLY A 86 -25.48 5.51 -22.04
N LYS A 87 -26.61 6.22 -22.16
CA LYS A 87 -28.00 5.80 -21.88
C LYS A 87 -28.19 4.88 -20.65
N SER A 88 -28.63 5.46 -19.55
CA SER A 88 -29.43 4.72 -18.58
C SER A 88 -30.68 4.21 -19.31
N PRO A 89 -30.94 2.89 -19.44
CA PRO A 89 -32.27 2.44 -19.78
C PRO A 89 -33.18 2.89 -18.65
N GLU A 90 -34.19 3.66 -19.05
CA GLU A 90 -35.33 4.06 -18.24
C GLU A 90 -36.02 2.78 -17.75
N LEU A 91 -35.57 2.24 -16.61
CA LEU A 91 -36.30 1.22 -15.89
C LEU A 91 -37.44 1.94 -15.17
N SER A 92 -38.58 1.95 -15.83
CA SER A 92 -39.91 2.16 -15.28
C SER A 92 -40.01 1.62 -13.84
N SER A 93 -40.32 2.52 -12.92
CA SER A 93 -40.71 2.20 -11.55
C SER A 93 -41.83 1.15 -11.52
N PRO A 94 -41.75 0.12 -10.66
CA PRO A 94 -42.95 -0.54 -10.16
C PRO A 94 -43.54 0.25 -8.98
N PRO A 95 -44.87 0.32 -8.84
CA PRO A 95 -45.53 0.86 -7.66
C PRO A 95 -45.60 -0.22 -6.56
N GLY A 96 -45.59 0.19 -5.30
CA GLY A 96 -46.22 -0.60 -4.24
C GLY A 96 -45.34 -0.94 -3.04
N ASN A 97 -45.61 -0.22 -1.94
CA ASN A 97 -45.85 -0.75 -0.59
C ASN A 97 -45.07 -1.97 -0.09
N ALA A 98 -44.25 -1.77 0.95
CA ALA A 98 -44.25 -2.62 2.15
C ALA A 98 -43.46 -1.96 3.30
N PRO A 99 -43.75 -2.31 4.57
CA PRO A 99 -43.73 -1.38 5.69
C PRO A 99 -42.43 -1.35 6.49
N HIS A 100 -42.32 -0.27 7.26
CA HIS A 100 -41.51 -0.09 8.46
C HIS A 100 -41.34 -1.39 9.27
N PHE A 101 -40.11 -1.87 9.38
CA PHE A 101 -39.71 -2.86 10.40
C PHE A 101 -38.74 -2.16 11.35
N MET A 102 -39.27 -1.71 12.50
CA MET A 102 -38.45 -1.35 13.65
C MET A 102 -38.01 -2.66 14.31
N SER A 103 -36.71 -2.80 14.56
CA SER A 103 -36.22 -3.74 15.56
C SER A 103 -35.09 -3.10 16.31
N ASP A 104 -35.49 -2.59 17.47
CA ASP A 104 -34.67 -2.29 18.63
C ASP A 104 -33.81 -3.48 19.06
N GLY A 105 -32.62 -3.17 19.56
CA GLY A 105 -32.03 -3.90 20.69
C GLY A 105 -30.78 -4.74 20.40
N PRO A 106 -29.59 -4.29 20.84
CA PRO A 106 -28.40 -5.13 20.98
C PRO A 106 -28.38 -5.85 22.35
N PRO A 107 -27.86 -7.09 22.44
CA PRO A 107 -27.31 -7.59 23.69
C PRO A 107 -25.78 -7.45 23.74
N SER A 108 -25.32 -7.00 24.91
CA SER A 108 -23.95 -6.78 25.37
C SER A 108 -22.98 -7.97 25.24
N PRO A 109 -21.66 -7.72 25.34
CA PRO A 109 -20.60 -8.72 25.28
C PRO A 109 -20.40 -9.47 26.62
N GLU A 110 -20.16 -10.77 26.55
CA GLU A 110 -19.64 -11.56 27.66
C GLU A 110 -18.10 -11.70 27.58
N PRO A 111 -17.37 -11.50 28.69
CA PRO A 111 -15.93 -11.75 28.79
C PRO A 111 -15.62 -13.07 29.51
N GLY A 112 -14.72 -13.87 28.94
CA GLY A 112 -14.16 -15.07 29.56
C GLY A 112 -13.74 -16.07 28.48
N ALA A 113 -12.66 -16.83 28.57
CA ALA A 113 -11.71 -17.05 29.65
C ALA A 113 -10.38 -17.48 29.02
N HIS A 114 -9.30 -17.13 29.71
CA HIS A 114 -7.95 -17.59 29.42
C HIS A 114 -7.89 -19.13 29.47
N ALA A 115 -7.52 -19.76 28.35
CA ALA A 115 -7.12 -21.15 28.34
C ALA A 115 -5.65 -21.28 28.79
N PRO A 116 -5.30 -22.28 29.63
CA PRO A 116 -3.94 -22.55 30.05
C PRO A 116 -3.11 -23.10 28.88
N ARG A 117 -1.92 -22.54 28.73
CA ARG A 117 -0.89 -22.92 27.76
C ARG A 117 -0.30 -24.28 28.17
N SER A 118 -0.70 -25.36 27.50
CA SER A 118 -0.05 -26.66 27.66
C SER A 118 1.42 -26.60 27.23
N GLU A 119 2.32 -26.81 28.19
CA GLU A 119 3.73 -27.07 27.94
C GLU A 119 3.86 -28.39 27.18
N ARG A 120 4.29 -28.32 25.91
CA ARG A 120 4.67 -29.52 25.15
C ARG A 120 6.15 -29.86 25.39
N PRO A 121 6.49 -31.15 25.51
CA PRO A 121 7.86 -31.62 25.70
C PRO A 121 8.75 -31.26 24.51
N ARG A 122 9.98 -30.89 24.82
CA ARG A 122 11.08 -30.57 23.90
C ARG A 122 11.57 -31.86 23.22
N PRO A 123 11.45 -32.03 21.89
CA PRO A 123 12.11 -33.12 21.20
C PRO A 123 13.59 -32.79 20.97
N GLU A 124 14.44 -33.76 21.29
CA GLU A 124 15.87 -33.75 21.10
C GLU A 124 16.26 -33.58 19.63
N ALA A 125 17.36 -32.87 19.41
CA ALA A 125 17.90 -32.54 18.09
C ALA A 125 18.40 -33.79 17.34
N PRO A 126 18.01 -33.99 16.07
CA PRO A 126 18.74 -34.89 15.19
C PRO A 126 19.98 -34.19 14.61
N ARG A 127 21.03 -35.01 14.55
CA ARG A 127 22.39 -34.73 14.11
C ARG A 127 22.50 -34.20 12.69
N ALA A 128 23.61 -33.50 12.48
CA ALA A 128 24.15 -33.04 11.21
C ALA A 128 24.05 -34.09 10.08
N GLU A 129 23.27 -33.79 9.06
CA GLU A 129 23.23 -34.55 7.82
C GLU A 129 23.79 -33.73 6.66
N LYS A 130 25.00 -34.15 6.27
CA LYS A 130 25.64 -34.06 4.95
C LYS A 130 24.98 -33.13 3.91
N ARG A 131 25.65 -32.00 3.67
CA ARG A 131 25.51 -31.15 2.47
C ARG A 131 25.51 -32.01 1.20
N ARG A 132 24.42 -31.98 0.44
CA ARG A 132 24.39 -32.42 -0.95
C ARG A 132 25.01 -31.33 -1.85
N PRO A 133 25.78 -31.70 -2.88
CA PRO A 133 26.28 -30.74 -3.86
C PRO A 133 25.12 -30.17 -4.70
N ALA A 134 25.24 -28.89 -5.05
CA ALA A 134 24.29 -28.17 -5.88
C ALA A 134 24.22 -28.80 -7.29
N PRO A 135 23.03 -28.87 -7.92
CA PRO A 135 22.94 -29.21 -9.33
C PRO A 135 23.54 -28.07 -10.17
N GLU A 136 24.72 -28.33 -10.73
CA GLU A 136 25.25 -27.59 -11.87
C GLU A 136 24.40 -27.91 -13.10
N GLY A 137 23.61 -26.96 -13.59
CA GLY A 137 22.89 -27.14 -14.84
C GLY A 137 21.80 -26.11 -15.08
N GLY A 138 22.13 -25.04 -15.80
CA GLY A 138 21.11 -24.15 -16.35
C GLY A 138 21.57 -22.73 -16.67
N GLY A 139 22.62 -22.58 -17.46
CA GLY A 139 22.99 -21.31 -18.11
C GLY A 139 21.92 -20.88 -19.12
N GLY A 140 20.79 -20.38 -18.62
CA GLY A 140 19.74 -19.76 -19.42
C GLY A 140 19.82 -18.25 -19.27
N ARG A 141 20.26 -17.57 -20.33
CA ARG A 141 20.18 -16.11 -20.50
C ARG A 141 18.83 -15.59 -19.99
N PHE A 142 18.83 -14.75 -18.96
CA PHE A 142 17.67 -13.96 -18.54
C PHE A 142 17.38 -12.88 -19.60
N LYS A 143 16.86 -13.30 -20.75
CA LYS A 143 16.15 -12.42 -21.69
C LYS A 143 14.73 -12.26 -21.15
N GLY A 144 14.46 -11.11 -20.55
CA GLY A 144 13.13 -10.55 -20.25
C GLY A 144 12.05 -11.57 -19.92
N ARG A 145 11.95 -12.00 -18.65
CA ARG A 145 10.68 -12.56 -18.17
C ARG A 145 9.65 -11.44 -18.30
N GLY A 146 8.70 -11.65 -19.21
CA GLY A 146 7.56 -10.77 -19.39
C GLY A 146 6.73 -10.67 -18.11
N LEU A 147 5.63 -9.93 -18.23
CA LEU A 147 4.54 -9.94 -17.25
C LEU A 147 4.30 -11.37 -16.75
N ILE A 148 4.22 -11.56 -15.43
CA ILE A 148 3.86 -12.83 -14.80
C ILE A 148 2.64 -13.41 -15.53
N THR A 149 2.73 -14.64 -16.02
CA THR A 149 1.58 -15.23 -16.71
C THR A 149 0.48 -15.53 -15.70
N ARG A 150 -0.75 -15.69 -16.18
CA ARG A 150 -1.88 -16.00 -15.31
C ARG A 150 -1.66 -17.35 -14.60
N GLU A 151 -1.06 -18.30 -15.29
CA GLU A 151 -0.75 -19.62 -14.76
C GLU A 151 0.31 -19.55 -13.66
N GLU A 152 1.35 -18.73 -13.85
CA GLU A 152 2.37 -18.47 -12.82
C GLU A 152 1.76 -17.80 -11.59
N MET A 153 0.86 -16.82 -11.79
CA MET A 153 0.15 -16.16 -10.68
C MET A 153 -0.77 -17.13 -9.93
N GLU A 154 -1.52 -17.97 -10.64
CA GLU A 154 -2.42 -18.95 -10.01
C GLU A 154 -1.65 -20.05 -9.26
N HIS A 155 -0.47 -20.45 -9.77
CA HIS A 155 0.41 -21.37 -9.09
C HIS A 155 0.97 -20.75 -7.80
N TYR A 156 1.47 -19.52 -7.87
CA TYR A 156 1.96 -18.78 -6.70
C TYR A 156 0.87 -18.65 -5.63
N ALA A 157 -0.35 -18.28 -6.03
CA ALA A 157 -1.44 -18.07 -5.11
C ALA A 157 -1.92 -19.34 -4.40
N ARG A 158 -1.80 -20.52 -5.03
CA ARG A 158 -2.27 -21.78 -4.46
C ARG A 158 -1.22 -22.58 -3.72
N VAL A 159 0.06 -22.41 -4.08
CA VAL A 159 1.14 -23.26 -3.56
C VAL A 159 2.06 -22.43 -2.68
N GLU A 160 2.55 -21.31 -3.20
CA GLU A 160 3.57 -20.53 -2.48
C GLU A 160 2.98 -19.70 -1.34
N LEU A 161 1.76 -19.19 -1.48
CA LEU A 161 1.09 -18.49 -0.36
C LEU A 161 0.83 -19.41 0.84
N ASP A 162 0.35 -20.63 0.61
CA ASP A 162 0.09 -21.60 1.69
C ASP A 162 1.40 -22.02 2.39
N LEU A 163 2.51 -22.10 1.64
CA LEU A 163 3.84 -22.40 2.18
C LEU A 163 4.43 -21.23 2.98
N LEU A 164 4.04 -19.98 2.71
CA LEU A 164 4.47 -18.83 3.50
C LEU A 164 3.86 -18.81 4.90
N ASP A 165 2.68 -19.41 5.08
CA ASP A 165 2.04 -19.58 6.39
C ASP A 165 2.62 -20.77 7.18
N ASP A 166 3.32 -21.70 6.52
CA ASP A 166 4.05 -22.77 7.20
C ASP A 166 5.32 -22.22 7.86
N LYS A 167 5.29 -22.20 9.20
CA LYS A 167 6.36 -21.67 10.03
C LYS A 167 7.68 -22.44 9.90
N GLU A 168 7.65 -23.74 9.60
CA GLU A 168 8.85 -24.54 9.39
C GLU A 168 9.45 -24.27 8.01
N PHE A 169 8.62 -24.20 6.97
CA PHE A 169 9.04 -23.83 5.62
C PHE A 169 9.64 -22.42 5.57
N PHE A 170 8.96 -21.44 6.18
CA PHE A 170 9.44 -20.06 6.24
C PHE A 170 10.79 -19.97 6.95
N LYS A 171 10.93 -20.67 8.09
CA LYS A 171 12.19 -20.69 8.85
C LYS A 171 13.31 -21.36 8.06
N ALA A 172 13.06 -22.48 7.37
CA ALA A 172 14.07 -23.15 6.57
C ALA A 172 14.54 -22.32 5.35
N THR A 173 13.66 -21.49 4.79
CA THR A 173 13.93 -20.71 3.57
C THR A 173 14.50 -19.32 3.86
N PHE A 174 14.06 -18.66 4.94
CA PHE A 174 14.40 -17.27 5.24
C PHE A 174 15.16 -17.07 6.58
N GLY A 175 15.39 -18.13 7.37
CA GLY A 175 15.94 -18.08 8.74
C GLY A 175 17.23 -18.88 8.94
#